data_AF-A0A022Y669-F1
#
_entry.id   AF-A0A022Y669-F1
#
_cell.length_a   1.000
_cell.length_b   1.000
_cell.length_c   1.000
_cell.angle_alpha   90.00
_cell.angle_beta   90.00
_cell.angle_gamma   90.00
#
_symmetry.space_group_name_H-M   'P 1'
#
loop_
_entity.id
_entity.type
_entity.pdbx_description
1 polymer ?
#
loop_
_entity_poly.entity_id
_entity_poly.type
_entity_poly.pdbx_seq_one_letter_code
_entity_poly.pdbx_strand_id
1 'polypeptide(L)'
;MSTINMATCLLSSIGSNFHNSTTIAGKRQIDPLGWHVTICYKDEVQASKGTHVASHGYVMGQFDLNFKKAAHAGEKVDTWEKRTGGIVWPPAEDLEEAPEIGYGHFPQDD
;
A
#
# COMPACT_ATOMS: atom_id res chain seq x y z
N MET A 1 -13.26 -4.52 -17.99
CA MET A 1 -13.16 -4.24 -16.54
C MET A 1 -11.83 -4.82 -16.13
N SER A 2 -10.90 -4.00 -15.64
CA SER A 2 -9.57 -4.47 -15.26
C SER A 2 -9.57 -4.82 -13.78
N THR A 3 -9.22 -6.06 -13.45
CA THR A 3 -9.14 -6.53 -12.05
C THR A 3 -7.89 -5.97 -11.39
N ILE A 4 -8.04 -5.41 -10.19
CA ILE A 4 -6.91 -4.98 -9.35
C ILE A 4 -6.71 -6.00 -8.24
N ASN A 5 -5.53 -6.61 -8.21
CA ASN A 5 -5.12 -7.45 -7.10
C ASN A 5 -4.39 -6.59 -6.06
N MET A 6 -4.71 -6.78 -4.78
CA MET A 6 -4.11 -6.01 -3.70
C MET A 6 -3.46 -6.94 -2.67
N ALA A 7 -2.40 -6.44 -2.05
CA ALA A 7 -1.70 -7.04 -0.94
C ALA A 7 -1.45 -5.94 0.09
N THR A 8 -1.73 -6.20 1.36
CA THR A 8 -1.32 -5.25 2.40
C THR A 8 0.17 -5.43 2.68
N CYS A 9 0.95 -4.39 2.40
CA CYS A 9 2.38 -4.42 2.67
C CYS A 9 2.62 -4.13 4.16
N LEU A 10 2.78 -5.21 4.95
CA LEU A 10 3.10 -5.13 6.38
C LEU A 10 4.50 -4.52 6.58
N LEU A 11 4.58 -3.20 6.62
CA LEU A 11 5.64 -2.45 7.28
C LEU A 11 5.18 -2.22 8.71
N SER A 12 5.34 -3.29 9.48
CA SER A 12 5.37 -3.38 10.95
C SER A 12 4.07 -3.48 11.78
N SER A 13 3.84 -4.74 12.18
CA SER A 13 3.06 -5.26 13.31
C SER A 13 1.52 -5.33 13.18
N ILE A 14 1.09 -6.53 12.76
CA ILE A 14 -0.21 -7.19 12.97
C ILE A 14 -1.42 -6.47 12.32
N GLY A 15 -1.58 -6.79 11.02
CA GLY A 15 -2.82 -6.73 10.24
C GLY A 15 -3.26 -5.32 9.83
N SER A 16 -3.15 -4.97 8.55
CA SER A 16 -3.89 -3.89 7.82
C SER A 16 -4.16 -2.51 8.47
N ASN A 17 -3.64 -2.24 9.65
CA ASN A 17 -4.01 -1.12 10.50
C ASN A 17 -3.11 0.07 10.22
N PHE A 18 -3.72 1.26 10.18
CA PHE A 18 -3.02 2.53 10.10
C PHE A 18 -1.88 2.59 11.12
N HIS A 19 -0.72 3.08 10.71
CA HIS A 19 0.46 3.25 11.55
C HIS A 19 1.18 4.55 11.22
N ASN A 20 1.95 5.08 12.17
CA ASN A 20 2.72 6.31 11.98
C ASN A 20 4.22 6.07 11.80
N SER A 21 4.66 4.82 11.66
CA SER A 21 6.08 4.49 11.49
C SER A 21 6.42 4.08 10.05
N THR A 22 7.61 4.41 9.61
CA THR A 22 8.17 3.99 8.31
C THR A 22 9.64 3.56 8.47
N THR A 23 10.22 2.97 7.42
CA THR A 23 11.65 2.62 7.39
C THR A 23 12.38 3.55 6.43
N ILE A 24 13.22 4.44 6.95
CA ILE A 24 14.07 5.35 6.17
C ILE A 24 15.53 4.99 6.43
N ALA A 25 16.31 4.83 5.36
CA ALA A 25 17.72 4.42 5.42
C ALA A 25 17.99 3.12 6.23
N GLY A 26 16.99 2.23 6.32
CA GLY A 26 17.07 0.97 7.08
C GLY A 26 16.81 1.10 8.58
N LYS A 27 16.41 2.28 9.07
CA LYS A 27 15.98 2.49 10.45
C LYS A 27 14.48 2.75 10.50
N ARG A 28 13.81 2.08 11.43
CA ARG A 28 12.40 2.35 11.71
C ARG A 28 12.29 3.64 12.51
N GLN A 29 11.45 4.55 12.06
CA GLN A 29 11.24 5.87 12.65
C GLN A 29 9.81 6.33 12.45
N ILE A 30 9.42 7.42 13.10
CA ILE A 30 8.14 8.09 12.83
C ILE A 30 8.17 8.63 11.40
N ASP A 31 7.11 8.33 10.66
CA ASP A 31 6.91 8.86 9.33
C ASP A 31 6.63 10.36 9.42
N PRO A 32 7.41 11.21 8.75
CA PRO A 32 7.24 12.66 8.79
C PRO A 32 5.89 13.13 8.22
N LEU A 33 5.20 12.29 7.44
CA LEU A 33 3.89 12.58 6.87
C LEU A 33 2.71 12.13 7.75
N GLY A 34 2.98 11.33 8.79
CA GLY A 34 2.04 10.93 9.82
C GLY A 34 1.45 9.53 9.68
N TRP A 35 0.24 9.35 10.21
CA TRP A 35 -0.50 8.08 10.19
C TRP A 35 -0.89 7.69 8.76
N HIS A 36 -0.70 6.43 8.41
CA HIS A 36 -0.97 5.92 7.07
C HIS A 36 -1.19 4.41 7.05
N VAL A 37 -1.79 3.94 5.97
CA VAL A 37 -1.82 2.52 5.57
C VAL A 37 -0.89 2.32 4.38
N THR A 38 -0.19 1.18 4.33
CA THR A 38 0.61 0.79 3.16
C THR A 38 -0.08 -0.35 2.42
N ILE A 39 -0.47 -0.09 1.18
CA ILE A 39 -1.06 -1.09 0.28
C ILE A 39 -0.12 -1.31 -0.90
N CYS A 40 -0.05 -2.54 -1.37
CA CYS A 40 0.60 -2.91 -2.60
C CYS A 40 -0.49 -3.40 -3.56
N TYR A 41 -0.50 -2.96 -4.80
CA TYR A 41 -1.50 -3.38 -5.78
C TYR A 41 -0.89 -3.54 -7.17
N LYS A 42 -1.62 -4.23 -8.04
CA LYS A 42 -1.32 -4.31 -9.46
C LYS A 42 -2.59 -4.38 -10.30
N ASP A 43 -2.56 -3.71 -11.44
CA ASP A 43 -3.54 -3.90 -12.51
C ASP A 43 -3.13 -5.07 -13.43
N GLU A 44 -3.95 -5.33 -14.46
CA GLU A 44 -3.73 -6.41 -15.43
C GLU A 44 -2.41 -6.25 -16.21
N VAL A 45 -2.01 -5.02 -16.51
CA VAL A 45 -0.77 -4.73 -17.24
C VAL A 45 0.42 -5.07 -16.35
N GLN A 46 0.40 -4.62 -15.10
CA GLN A 46 1.43 -4.88 -14.10
C GLN A 46 1.51 -6.37 -13.74
N ALA A 47 0.36 -7.05 -13.67
CA ALA A 47 0.30 -8.50 -13.51
C ALA A 47 0.98 -9.23 -14.68
N SER A 48 0.72 -8.82 -15.92
CA SER A 48 1.38 -9.42 -17.10
C SER A 48 2.91 -9.24 -17.10
N LYS A 49 3.39 -8.15 -16.47
CA LYS A 49 4.82 -7.82 -16.35
C LYS A 49 5.49 -8.45 -15.12
N GLY A 50 4.73 -9.01 -14.17
CA GLY A 50 5.27 -9.48 -12.89
C GLY A 50 5.75 -8.32 -12.01
N THR A 51 4.96 -7.25 -11.94
CA THR A 51 5.28 -6.01 -11.22
C THR A 51 4.12 -5.56 -10.35
N HIS A 52 4.41 -4.69 -9.37
CA HIS A 52 3.42 -4.07 -8.49
C HIS A 52 3.83 -2.64 -8.10
N VAL A 53 2.87 -1.89 -7.56
CA VAL A 53 3.07 -0.57 -6.97
C VAL A 53 2.75 -0.63 -5.48
N ALA A 54 3.63 -0.06 -4.66
CA ALA A 54 3.35 0.20 -3.25
C ALA A 54 2.86 1.64 -3.07
N SER A 55 1.81 1.85 -2.29
CA SER A 55 1.19 3.14 -2.03
C SER A 55 0.95 3.33 -0.55
N HIS A 56 1.21 4.55 -0.06
CA HIS A 56 0.85 4.97 1.28
C HIS A 56 -0.41 5.84 1.20
N GLY A 57 -1.49 5.41 1.86
CA GLY A 57 -2.67 6.24 2.09
C GLY A 57 -2.54 6.93 3.44
N TYR A 58 -2.22 8.23 3.45
CA TYR A 58 -2.10 9.01 4.68
C TYR A 58 -3.47 9.49 5.17
N VAL A 59 -3.65 9.47 6.48
CA VAL A 59 -4.83 9.99 7.18
C VAL A 59 -4.47 11.13 8.12
N MET A 60 -5.47 11.83 8.62
CA MET A 60 -5.29 12.98 9.50
C MET A 60 -4.69 12.58 10.86
N GLY A 61 -4.99 11.39 11.38
CA GLY A 61 -4.37 10.86 12.60
C GLY A 61 -4.88 9.49 13.02
N GLN A 62 -4.42 9.03 14.20
CA GLN A 62 -4.81 7.72 14.77
C GLN A 62 -6.32 7.55 14.95
N PHE A 63 -6.99 8.64 15.34
CA PHE A 63 -8.42 8.68 15.65
C PHE A 63 -9.24 9.42 14.60
N ASP A 64 -8.57 9.95 13.57
CA ASP A 64 -9.16 10.68 12.46
C ASP A 64 -8.67 10.05 11.16
N LEU A 65 -9.42 9.04 10.70
CA LEU A 65 -9.10 8.25 9.51
C LEU A 65 -9.52 8.94 8.21
N ASN A 66 -9.87 10.24 8.25
CA ASN A 66 -10.14 11.00 7.04
C ASN A 66 -8.89 11.02 6.16
N PHE A 67 -9.09 10.75 4.87
CA PHE A 67 -8.03 10.72 3.88
C PHE A 67 -7.36 12.10 3.77
N LYS A 68 -6.04 12.11 3.84
CA LYS A 68 -5.22 13.30 3.71
C LYS A 68 -4.59 13.40 2.32
N LYS A 69 -3.91 12.33 1.90
CA LYS A 69 -3.26 12.21 0.58
C LYS A 69 -2.75 10.79 0.35
N ALA A 70 -2.47 10.46 -0.90
CA ALA A 70 -1.74 9.25 -1.26
C ALA A 70 -0.32 9.57 -1.73
N ALA A 71 0.62 8.65 -1.51
CA ALA A 71 1.96 8.70 -2.08
C ALA A 71 2.32 7.33 -2.66
N HIS A 72 2.54 7.29 -3.97
CA HIS A 72 2.83 6.07 -4.71
C HIS A 72 4.35 5.94 -4.89
N ALA A 73 4.88 4.76 -4.57
CA ALA A 73 6.23 4.38 -4.96
C ALA A 73 6.24 4.03 -6.46
N GLY A 74 7.43 4.06 -7.06
CA GLY A 74 7.61 3.52 -8.41
C GLY A 74 7.29 2.02 -8.48
N GLU A 75 6.99 1.56 -9.69
CA GLU A 75 6.74 0.15 -10.01
C GLU A 75 7.96 -0.70 -9.64
N LYS A 76 7.71 -1.87 -9.04
CA LYS A 76 8.72 -2.83 -8.59
C LYS A 76 8.40 -4.21 -9.15
N VAL A 77 9.44 -5.00 -9.41
CA VAL A 77 9.28 -6.43 -9.72
C VAL A 77 8.70 -7.16 -8.51
N ASP A 78 7.90 -8.19 -8.74
CA ASP A 78 7.26 -8.95 -7.66
C ASP A 78 8.27 -9.65 -6.76
N THR A 79 9.43 -10.00 -7.29
CA THR A 79 10.56 -10.58 -6.55
C THR A 79 11.33 -9.56 -5.72
N TRP A 80 10.87 -8.30 -5.63
CA TRP A 80 11.56 -7.27 -4.87
C TRP A 80 11.58 -7.61 -3.37
N GLU A 81 12.79 -7.80 -2.84
CA GLU A 81 12.99 -8.09 -1.43
C GLU A 81 13.08 -6.81 -0.60
N LYS A 82 12.50 -6.87 0.60
CA LYS A 82 12.77 -5.85 1.62
C LYS A 82 14.23 -5.99 2.04
N ARG A 83 14.86 -4.87 2.39
CA ARG A 83 16.22 -4.87 2.97
C ARG A 83 16.35 -5.74 4.23
N THR A 84 15.25 -5.90 4.97
CA THR A 84 15.15 -6.73 6.18
C THR A 84 14.87 -8.20 5.90
N GLY A 85 14.81 -8.60 4.62
CA GLY A 85 14.36 -9.92 4.18
C GLY A 85 12.85 -9.99 3.94
N GLY A 86 12.44 -10.96 3.12
CA GLY A 86 11.06 -11.20 2.73
C GLY A 86 10.64 -10.44 1.47
N ILE A 87 9.78 -11.06 0.68
CA ILE A 87 9.24 -10.51 -0.57
C ILE A 87 8.16 -9.46 -0.23
N VAL A 88 8.17 -8.34 -0.94
CA VAL A 88 7.16 -7.28 -0.77
C VAL A 88 5.80 -7.71 -1.30
N TRP A 89 5.79 -8.37 -2.46
CA TRP A 89 4.59 -8.96 -3.04
C TRP A 89 4.47 -10.44 -2.63
N PRO A 90 3.50 -10.80 -1.78
CA PRO A 90 3.41 -12.16 -1.25
C PRO A 90 2.86 -13.15 -2.31
N PRO A 91 2.97 -14.46 -2.06
CA PRO A 91 2.36 -15.50 -2.90
C PRO A 91 0.85 -15.32 -3.03
N ALA A 92 0.26 -15.91 -4.07
CA ALA A 92 -1.15 -15.72 -4.40
C ALA A 92 -2.13 -16.15 -3.29
N GLU A 93 -1.76 -17.13 -2.47
CA GLU A 93 -2.55 -17.60 -1.32
C GLU A 93 -2.71 -16.56 -0.20
N ASP A 94 -1.80 -15.59 -0.13
CA ASP A 94 -1.80 -14.50 0.83
C ASP A 94 -2.37 -13.19 0.24
N LEU A 95 -2.82 -13.22 -1.02
CA LEU A 95 -3.44 -12.08 -1.68
C LEU A 95 -4.93 -12.05 -1.40
N GLU A 96 -5.45 -10.84 -1.18
CA GLU A 96 -6.88 -10.60 -1.08
C GLU A 96 -7.35 -9.94 -2.38
N GLU A 97 -8.33 -10.56 -3.04
CA GLU A 97 -9.03 -9.92 -4.13
C GLU A 97 -9.96 -8.86 -3.52
N ALA A 98 -9.67 -7.59 -3.80
CA ALA A 98 -10.55 -6.52 -3.41
C ALA A 98 -11.76 -6.53 -4.37
N PRO A 99 -13.00 -6.79 -3.89
CA PRO A 99 -14.18 -6.67 -4.74
C PRO A 99 -14.29 -5.22 -5.22
N GLU A 100 -14.23 -5.06 -6.55
CA GLU A 100 -14.48 -3.84 -7.35
C GLU A 100 -14.30 -2.53 -6.56
N ILE A 101 -13.03 -2.15 -6.35
CA ILE A 101 -12.49 -0.88 -5.83
C ILE A 101 -13.52 0.02 -5.12
N GLY A 102 -13.39 0.11 -3.80
CA GLY A 102 -14.06 1.13 -3.00
C GLY A 102 -13.95 2.51 -3.65
N TYR A 103 -15.10 3.07 -4.03
CA TYR A 103 -15.21 4.38 -4.64
C TYR A 103 -14.55 5.44 -3.73
N GLY A 104 -13.51 6.09 -4.22
CA GLY A 104 -13.14 7.40 -3.70
C GLY A 104 -14.22 8.37 -4.14
N HIS A 105 -14.94 8.96 -3.18
CA HIS A 105 -15.79 10.12 -3.46
C HIS A 105 -14.88 11.26 -3.94
N PHE A 106 -14.72 11.40 -5.25
CA PHE A 106 -14.25 12.66 -5.80
C PHE A 106 -15.28 13.71 -5.37
N PRO A 107 -14.88 14.83 -4.72
CA PRO A 107 -15.79 15.95 -4.58
C PRO A 107 -16.28 16.30 -5.98
N GLN A 108 -17.60 16.39 -6.15
CA GLN A 108 -18.17 16.94 -7.37
C GLN A 108 -17.75 18.41 -7.38
N ASP A 109 -17.03 18.83 -8.41
CA ASP A 109 -16.83 20.25 -8.66
C ASP A 109 -18.22 20.84 -8.98
N ASP A 110 -18.68 21.80 -8.17
CA ASP A 110 -19.92 22.56 -8.39
C ASP A 110 -19.83 23.45 -9.65
#